data_AF-A0A7Y4Z7W6-F1
#
_entry.id   AF-A0A7Y4Z7W6-F1
#
_cell.length_a   1.000
_cell.length_b   1.000
_cell.length_c   1.000
_cell.angle_alpha   90.00
_cell.angle_beta   90.00
_cell.angle_gamma   90.00
#
_symmetry.space_group_name_H-M   'P 1'
#
loop_
_entity.id
_entity.type
_entity.pdbx_description
1 polymer ?
#
loop_
_entity_poly.entity_id
_entity_poly.type
_entity_poly.pdbx_seq_one_letter_code
_entity_poly.pdbx_strand_id
1 'polypeptide(L)'
;QALLEKRQADQRQAAQATAKAAADRAADQAVAGFKKLAIKREGKFFGYGDNGTKWAALPDKLKAAIEHYNQQPASARGNVLERMRRDFKREPALAEKLTQQLGLGKDRGIVR
;
A
#
# COMPACT_ATOMS: atom_id res chain seq x y z
N GLN A 1 37.87 -12.26 18.41
CA GLN A 1 37.47 -11.79 17.07
C GLN A 1 36.21 -12.51 16.58
N ALA A 2 36.22 -13.85 16.44
CA ALA A 2 35.09 -14.65 15.94
C ALA A 2 33.72 -14.44 16.63
N LEU A 3 33.68 -14.27 17.96
CA LEU A 3 32.41 -14.03 18.69
C LEU A 3 31.77 -12.66 18.33
N LEU A 4 32.59 -11.64 18.06
CA LEU A 4 32.10 -10.31 17.67
C LEU A 4 31.55 -10.34 16.24
N GLU A 5 32.25 -11.02 15.33
CA GLU A 5 31.81 -11.19 13.94
C GLU A 5 30.49 -11.98 13.86
N LYS A 6 30.36 -13.04 14.66
CA LYS A 6 29.11 -13.80 14.79
C LYS A 6 27.97 -12.92 15.30
N ARG A 7 28.18 -12.17 16.39
CA ARG A 7 27.17 -11.22 16.91
C ARG A 7 26.76 -10.16 15.89
N GLN A 8 27.70 -9.67 15.07
CA GLN A 8 27.37 -8.70 14.02
C GLN A 8 26.56 -9.34 12.89
N ALA A 9 26.88 -10.58 12.50
CA ALA A 9 26.11 -11.32 11.51
C ALA A 9 24.67 -11.58 11.99
N ASP A 10 24.49 -12.06 13.22
CA ASP A 10 23.17 -12.26 13.84
C ASP A 10 22.35 -10.97 13.88
N GLN A 11 22.97 -9.84 14.27
CA GLN A 11 22.29 -8.54 14.28
C GLN A 11 21.87 -8.07 12.88
N ARG A 12 22.74 -8.26 11.87
CA ARG A 12 22.39 -7.92 10.48
C ARG A 12 21.25 -8.77 9.95
N GLN A 13 21.25 -10.07 10.25
CA GLN A 13 20.18 -10.98 9.84
C GLN A 13 18.85 -10.62 10.52
N ALA A 14 18.88 -10.34 11.83
CA ALA A 14 17.69 -9.90 12.56
C ALA A 14 17.13 -8.59 12.00
N ALA A 15 18.00 -7.59 11.77
CA ALA A 15 17.60 -6.31 11.19
C ALA A 15 17.00 -6.47 9.78
N GLN A 16 17.59 -7.33 8.95
CA GLN A 16 17.08 -7.61 7.61
C GLN A 16 15.73 -8.33 7.64
N ALA A 17 15.53 -9.28 8.57
CA ALA A 17 14.24 -9.95 8.75
C ALA A 17 13.15 -8.97 9.21
N THR A 18 13.46 -8.08 10.14
CA THR A 18 12.53 -7.02 10.59
C THR A 18 12.18 -6.06 9.47
N ALA A 19 13.17 -5.61 8.69
CA ALA A 19 12.96 -4.72 7.54
C ALA A 19 12.07 -5.38 6.47
N LYS A 20 12.31 -6.66 6.17
CA LYS A 20 11.49 -7.43 5.25
C LYS A 20 10.05 -7.55 5.74
N ALA A 21 9.85 -7.91 7.01
CA ALA A 21 8.51 -8.02 7.59
C ALA A 21 7.76 -6.68 7.58
N ALA A 22 8.46 -5.55 7.81
CA ALA A 22 7.88 -4.23 7.71
C ALA A 22 7.46 -3.88 6.28
N ALA A 23 8.30 -4.18 5.29
CA ALA A 23 8.00 -3.98 3.87
C ALA A 23 6.80 -4.83 3.41
N ASP A 24 6.74 -6.10 3.81
CA ASP A 24 5.59 -6.99 3.54
C ASP A 24 4.29 -6.39 4.08
N ARG A 25 4.28 -5.96 5.35
CA ARG A 25 3.10 -5.31 5.95
C ARG A 25 2.71 -4.01 5.25
N ALA A 26 3.67 -3.19 4.87
CA ALA A 26 3.40 -1.94 4.16
C ALA A 26 2.77 -2.20 2.78
N ALA A 27 3.28 -3.20 2.05
CA ALA A 27 2.71 -3.63 0.77
C ALA A 27 1.26 -4.11 0.94
N ASP A 28 0.99 -4.91 1.97
CA ASP A 28 -0.36 -5.40 2.26
C ASP A 28 -1.34 -4.26 2.60
N GLN A 29 -0.92 -3.33 3.45
CA GLN A 29 -1.74 -2.16 3.82
C GLN A 29 -2.06 -1.28 2.60
N ALA A 30 -1.06 -1.03 1.75
CA ALA A 30 -1.21 -0.20 0.56
C ALA A 30 -2.20 -0.84 -0.44
N VAL A 31 -2.08 -2.14 -0.70
CA VAL A 31 -2.98 -2.88 -1.60
C VAL A 31 -4.41 -2.94 -1.03
N ALA A 32 -4.56 -3.21 0.27
CA ALA A 32 -5.86 -3.24 0.92
C ALA A 32 -6.56 -1.87 0.87
N GLY A 33 -5.79 -0.79 1.11
CA GLY A 33 -6.28 0.58 1.00
C GLY A 33 -6.74 0.93 -0.40
N PHE A 34 -5.94 0.58 -1.41
CA PHE A 34 -6.29 0.76 -2.82
C PHE A 34 -7.60 0.03 -3.18
N LYS A 35 -7.69 -1.27 -2.86
CA LYS A 35 -8.89 -2.08 -3.11
C LYS A 35 -10.13 -1.46 -2.46
N LYS A 36 -10.01 -0.96 -1.23
CA LYS A 36 -11.11 -0.31 -0.51
C LYS A 36 -11.61 0.95 -1.22
N LEU A 37 -10.71 1.78 -1.75
CA LEU A 37 -11.12 2.96 -2.52
C LEU A 37 -11.76 2.57 -3.85
N ALA A 38 -11.21 1.55 -4.52
CA ALA A 38 -11.77 1.04 -5.76
C ALA A 38 -13.22 0.56 -5.60
N ILE A 39 -13.51 -0.21 -4.55
CA ILE A 39 -14.88 -0.65 -4.23
C ILE A 39 -15.80 0.54 -3.94
N LYS A 40 -15.34 1.53 -3.15
CA LYS A 40 -16.14 2.73 -2.86
C LYS A 40 -16.45 3.53 -4.12
N ARG A 41 -15.47 3.65 -5.04
CA ARG A 41 -15.65 4.33 -6.33
C ARG A 41 -16.63 3.57 -7.22
N GLU A 42 -16.47 2.25 -7.34
CA GLU A 42 -17.37 1.40 -8.14
C GLU A 42 -18.82 1.51 -7.67
N GLY A 43 -19.05 1.46 -6.34
CA GLY A 43 -20.37 1.65 -5.76
C GLY A 43 -20.81 3.11 -5.62
N LYS A 44 -19.97 4.09 -5.96
CA LYS A 44 -20.22 5.54 -5.78
C LYS A 44 -20.62 5.94 -4.34
N PHE A 45 -20.22 5.18 -3.32
CA PHE A 45 -20.63 5.38 -1.94
C PHE A 45 -19.67 6.29 -1.14
N PHE A 46 -20.13 6.80 0.00
CA PHE A 46 -19.30 7.51 0.99
C PHE A 46 -18.51 8.72 0.45
N GLY A 47 -19.05 9.42 -0.56
CA GLY A 47 -18.39 10.56 -1.20
C GLY A 47 -17.41 10.19 -2.32
N TYR A 48 -17.49 8.96 -2.84
CA TYR A 48 -16.68 8.49 -3.98
C TYR A 48 -17.46 8.47 -5.33
N GLY A 49 -18.67 9.02 -5.36
CA GLY A 49 -19.42 9.25 -6.60
C GLY A 49 -18.81 10.36 -7.45
N ASP A 50 -19.39 10.61 -8.63
CA ASP A 50 -18.83 11.53 -9.63
C ASP A 50 -18.70 12.97 -9.13
N ASN A 51 -19.67 13.42 -8.31
CA ASN A 51 -19.65 14.72 -7.63
C ASN A 51 -19.16 14.63 -6.16
N GLY A 52 -18.55 13.51 -5.78
CA GLY A 52 -18.14 13.24 -4.41
C GLY A 52 -16.87 13.98 -4.01
N THR A 53 -16.91 14.70 -2.88
CA THR A 53 -15.75 15.48 -2.38
C THR A 53 -14.52 14.61 -2.09
N LYS A 54 -14.72 13.36 -1.63
CA LYS A 54 -13.61 12.43 -1.37
C LYS A 54 -13.01 11.88 -2.65
N TRP A 55 -13.81 11.65 -3.69
CA TRP A 55 -13.30 11.30 -5.02
C TRP A 55 -12.51 12.46 -5.61
N ALA A 56 -13.09 13.66 -5.61
CA ALA A 56 -12.48 14.86 -6.17
C ALA A 56 -11.11 15.18 -5.54
N ALA A 57 -10.95 14.95 -4.23
CA ALA A 57 -9.72 15.21 -3.48
C ALA A 57 -8.57 14.22 -3.77
N LEU A 58 -8.81 13.09 -4.44
CA LEU A 58 -7.75 12.16 -4.80
C LEU A 58 -6.85 12.73 -5.92
N PRO A 59 -5.53 12.44 -5.93
CA PRO A 59 -4.66 12.76 -7.04
C PRO A 59 -5.13 12.10 -8.35
N ASP A 60 -5.00 12.77 -9.49
CA ASP A 60 -5.50 12.26 -10.78
C ASP A 60 -4.88 10.92 -11.19
N LYS A 61 -3.59 10.72 -10.89
CA LYS A 61 -2.93 9.43 -11.13
C LYS A 61 -3.57 8.29 -10.34
N LEU A 62 -4.01 8.56 -9.11
CA LEU A 62 -4.68 7.56 -8.27
C LEU A 62 -6.12 7.31 -8.75
N LYS A 63 -6.84 8.36 -9.14
CA LYS A 63 -8.16 8.23 -9.77
C LYS A 63 -8.09 7.33 -11.00
N ALA A 64 -7.18 7.63 -11.94
CA ALA A 64 -6.98 6.85 -13.15
C ALA A 64 -6.63 5.38 -12.86
N ALA A 65 -5.76 5.12 -11.87
CA ALA A 65 -5.42 3.75 -11.47
C ALA A 65 -6.64 2.99 -10.92
N ILE A 66 -7.47 3.65 -10.12
CA ILE A 66 -8.71 3.07 -9.59
C ILE A 66 -9.70 2.78 -10.71
N GLU A 67 -9.89 3.71 -11.66
CA GLU A 67 -10.82 3.52 -12.77
C GLU A 67 -10.35 2.40 -13.70
N HIS A 68 -9.06 2.34 -14.04
CA HIS A 68 -8.48 1.24 -14.81
C HIS A 68 -8.72 -0.11 -14.11
N TYR A 69 -8.46 -0.18 -12.80
CA TYR A 69 -8.69 -1.39 -12.02
C TYR A 69 -10.17 -1.82 -12.02
N ASN A 70 -11.11 -0.88 -11.86
CA ASN A 70 -12.54 -1.17 -11.90
C ASN A 70 -13.04 -1.54 -13.30
N GLN A 71 -12.36 -1.11 -14.37
CA GLN A 71 -12.65 -1.57 -15.73
C GLN A 71 -12.22 -3.02 -15.99
N GLN A 72 -11.32 -3.58 -15.17
CA GLN A 72 -10.90 -4.97 -15.33
C GLN A 72 -12.02 -5.94 -14.96
N PRO A 73 -12.12 -7.10 -15.64
CA PRO A 73 -12.99 -8.20 -15.22
C PRO A 73 -12.71 -8.61 -13.78
N ALA A 74 -13.74 -9.00 -13.02
CA ALA A 74 -13.61 -9.39 -11.62
C ALA A 74 -12.57 -10.51 -11.41
N SER A 75 -12.48 -11.44 -12.37
CA SER A 75 -11.48 -12.53 -12.40
C SER A 75 -10.04 -12.04 -12.55
N ALA A 76 -9.81 -10.92 -13.22
CA ALA A 76 -8.48 -10.34 -13.46
C ALA A 76 -8.02 -9.41 -12.33
N ARG A 77 -8.96 -8.81 -11.58
CA ARG A 77 -8.66 -7.87 -10.49
C ARG A 77 -7.75 -8.48 -9.41
N GLY A 78 -7.93 -9.77 -9.09
CA GLY A 78 -7.05 -10.49 -8.16
C GLY A 78 -5.59 -10.45 -8.60
N ASN A 79 -5.32 -10.78 -9.86
CA ASN A 79 -3.97 -10.77 -10.44
C ASN A 79 -3.34 -9.37 -10.43
N VAL A 80 -4.14 -8.32 -10.64
CA VAL A 80 -3.67 -6.93 -10.56
C VAL A 80 -3.22 -6.57 -9.14
N LEU A 81 -4.01 -6.93 -8.12
CA LEU A 81 -3.65 -6.70 -6.72
C LEU A 81 -2.40 -7.49 -6.31
N GLU A 82 -2.26 -8.73 -6.79
CA GLU A 82 -1.07 -9.54 -6.53
C GLU A 82 0.19 -8.96 -7.19
N ARG A 83 0.07 -8.46 -8.42
CA ARG A 83 1.16 -7.76 -9.10
C ARG A 83 1.58 -6.52 -8.32
N MET A 84 0.61 -5.68 -7.96
CA MET A 84 0.82 -4.48 -7.16
C MET A 84 1.51 -4.79 -5.83
N ARG A 85 1.09 -5.87 -5.14
CA ARG A 85 1.75 -6.36 -3.92
C ARG A 85 3.21 -6.73 -4.17
N ARG A 86 3.53 -7.43 -5.27
CA ARG A 86 4.91 -7.81 -5.62
C ARG A 86 5.77 -6.58 -5.92
N ASP A 87 5.25 -5.61 -6.67
CA ASP A 87 5.94 -4.36 -6.96
C ASP A 87 6.27 -3.59 -5.67
N PHE A 88 5.35 -3.55 -4.71
CA PHE A 88 5.57 -2.93 -3.39
C PHE A 88 6.57 -3.66 -2.51
N LYS A 89 6.62 -5.00 -2.58
CA LYS A 89 7.66 -5.77 -1.87
C LYS A 89 9.05 -5.54 -2.46
N ARG A 90 9.14 -5.27 -3.77
CA ARG A 90 10.39 -4.94 -4.46
C ARG A 90 10.81 -3.49 -4.21
N GLU A 91 9.85 -2.57 -4.18
CA GLU A 91 10.08 -1.14 -3.98
C GLU A 91 9.15 -0.60 -2.87
N PRO A 92 9.55 -0.75 -1.59
CA PRO A 92 8.70 -0.39 -0.44
C PRO A 92 8.32 1.10 -0.42
N ALA A 93 9.15 1.97 -1.00
CA ALA A 93 8.86 3.39 -1.15
C ALA A 93 7.54 3.66 -1.92
N LEU A 94 7.17 2.79 -2.87
CA LEU A 94 5.89 2.90 -3.58
C LEU A 94 4.70 2.60 -2.66
N ALA A 95 4.85 1.62 -1.78
CA ALA A 95 3.84 1.26 -0.80
C ALA A 95 3.60 2.39 0.20
N GLU A 96 4.68 3.01 0.68
CA GLU A 96 4.63 4.16 1.58
C GLU A 96 3.98 5.36 0.91
N LYS A 97 4.42 5.70 -0.31
CA LYS A 97 3.85 6.80 -1.10
C LYS A 97 2.35 6.62 -1.32
N LEU A 98 1.92 5.41 -1.67
CA LEU A 98 0.50 5.13 -1.83
C LEU A 98 -0.24 5.24 -0.49
N THR A 99 0.30 4.66 0.58
CA THR A 99 -0.30 4.74 1.93
C THR A 99 -0.49 6.19 2.38
N GLN A 100 0.48 7.06 2.09
CA GLN A 100 0.38 8.51 2.34
C GLN A 100 -0.72 9.16 1.49
N GLN A 101 -0.79 8.84 0.19
CA GLN A 101 -1.84 9.36 -0.70
C GLN A 101 -3.24 8.91 -0.31
N LEU A 102 -3.36 7.71 0.25
CA LEU A 102 -4.62 7.17 0.75
C LEU A 102 -5.04 7.79 2.10
N GLY A 103 -4.22 8.65 2.70
CA GLY A 103 -4.46 9.22 4.03
C GLY A 103 -4.38 8.17 5.15
N LEU A 104 -3.87 6.97 4.87
CA LEU A 104 -3.72 5.87 5.83
C LEU A 104 -2.46 6.01 6.70
N GLY A 105 -1.58 6.94 6.34
CA GLY A 105 -0.34 7.23 7.08
C GLY A 105 -0.50 8.17 8.28
N LYS A 106 -1.70 8.69 8.57
CA LYS A 106 -1.89 9.79 9.55
C LYS A 106 -2.20 9.33 10.99
N ASP A 107 -2.34 8.03 11.23
CA ASP A 107 -2.67 7.44 12.55
C ASP A 107 -1.47 6.78 13.26
N ARG A 108 -0.23 7.06 12.84
CA ARG A 108 0.97 6.64 13.61
C ARG A 108 1.49 7.78 14.47
N GLY A 109 0.79 8.03 15.58
CA GLY A 109 1.36 8.58 16.81
C GLY A 109 1.82 10.03 16.80
N ILE A 110 0.90 10.98 16.87
CA ILE A 110 1.16 12.20 17.67
C ILE A 110 0.82 11.82 19.11
N VAL A 111 1.79 11.27 19.82
CA VAL A 111 1.82 11.41 21.28
C VAL A 111 2.29 12.84 21.55
N ARG A 112 1.41 13.67 22.08
CA ARG A 112 1.80 14.90 22.79
C ARG A 112 2.26 14.51 24.19
#